data_AF-A0A3A0G9U6-F1
#
_entry.id   AF-A0A3A0G9U6-F1
#
_cell.length_a   1.000
_cell.length_b   1.000
_cell.length_c   1.000
_cell.angle_alpha   90.00
_cell.angle_beta   90.00
_cell.angle_gamma   90.00
#
_symmetry.space_group_name_H-M   'P 1'
#
loop_
_entity.id
_entity.type
_entity.pdbx_description
1 polymer ?
#
loop_
_entity_poly.entity_id
_entity_poly.type
_entity_poly.pdbx_seq_one_letter_code
_entity_poly.pdbx_strand_id
1 'polypeptide(L)'
;MSQHTPETETLEPWAGAPAYRQAIAEDSAFAGAAAACLPLTGRTPEGVRDVRPTLATARRLVLTGSPGAGKSTVLRARVAELARAAGAPDAALPVYVDLALARSGDGIEELVARALAAHGAAEPDSVPLHRVHLFMDNLDRVTDVYLLEGLELLMRAGGRSAPTVVLACRSSDWPLYHTWFDGLPVIELEPLAREAVSARLGEALSPDAAAAARRWLARDPVLGDVARHPIGLEAVLTVVRGDPMDAWRRGRVLDALLSLHLESVAATDRPAHRAALGDIALAGLGRGALFEADTMALGLAVTRDDMVRTGVVMARGPALEFVEPALAHHCAALAVLARAAASPEAVARRLADLPPERGAEVLLAAYALAPDPSGLVAALLADPAAGLDRAALCLTTPIAADPD
;
A
#
# COMPACT_ATOMS: atom_id res chain seq x y z
N MET A 1 12.63 41.91 41.48
CA MET A 1 12.26 40.78 40.61
C MET A 1 11.85 41.37 39.27
N SER A 2 12.80 41.49 38.34
CA SER A 2 12.53 42.02 37.01
C SER A 2 11.77 40.97 36.20
N GLN A 3 10.55 41.30 35.81
CA GLN A 3 9.75 40.49 34.90
C GLN A 3 10.41 40.57 33.52
N HIS A 4 11.03 39.46 33.11
CA HIS A 4 11.55 39.32 31.75
C HIS A 4 10.35 39.00 30.86
N THR A 5 9.79 40.03 30.23
CA THR A 5 8.82 39.86 29.15
C THR A 5 9.58 39.22 27.99
N PRO A 6 9.24 37.99 27.54
CA PRO A 6 9.91 37.41 26.40
C PRO A 6 9.67 38.32 25.20
N GLU A 7 10.73 38.85 24.62
CA GLU A 7 10.68 39.56 23.36
C GLU A 7 10.08 38.60 22.34
N THR A 8 8.85 38.89 21.91
CA THR A 8 8.21 38.22 20.78
C THR A 8 8.97 38.69 19.55
N GLU A 9 10.06 38.01 19.24
CA GLU A 9 10.81 38.24 18.02
C GLU A 9 9.86 37.95 16.85
N THR A 10 9.37 39.00 16.21
CA THR A 10 8.57 38.94 14.99
C THR A 10 9.48 38.44 13.87
N LEU A 11 9.64 37.12 13.81
CA LEU A 11 10.39 36.43 12.78
C LEU A 11 9.70 36.64 11.43
N GLU A 12 10.41 37.19 10.45
CA GLU A 12 9.85 37.50 9.13
C GLU A 12 9.36 36.24 8.41
N PRO A 13 8.18 36.26 7.79
CA PRO A 13 7.68 35.13 6.99
C PRO A 13 8.62 34.82 5.83
N TRP A 14 8.85 33.53 5.56
CA TRP A 14 9.69 33.10 4.44
C TRP A 14 9.06 33.53 3.11
N ALA A 15 9.78 34.34 2.34
CA ALA A 15 9.24 34.99 1.14
C ALA A 15 8.74 34.00 0.07
N GLY A 16 9.32 32.80 0.02
CA GLY A 16 8.91 31.73 -0.91
C GLY A 16 7.61 31.00 -0.54
N ALA A 17 7.03 31.24 0.64
CA ALA A 17 5.90 30.45 1.15
C ALA A 17 4.66 30.50 0.26
N PRO A 18 4.23 31.66 -0.27
CA PRO A 18 3.05 31.72 -1.14
C PRO A 18 3.24 30.94 -2.44
N ALA A 19 4.40 31.08 -3.10
CA ALA A 19 4.69 30.40 -4.35
C ALA A 19 4.75 28.88 -4.18
N TYR A 20 5.41 28.40 -3.13
CA TYR A 20 5.45 26.97 -2.82
C TYR A 20 4.05 26.40 -2.54
N ARG A 21 3.23 27.09 -1.73
CA ARG A 21 1.85 26.63 -1.45
C ARG A 21 1.00 26.56 -2.70
N GLN A 22 1.13 27.56 -3.58
CA GLN A 22 0.44 27.56 -4.87
C GLN A 22 0.90 26.37 -5.73
N ALA A 23 2.20 26.12 -5.82
CA ALA A 23 2.74 24.98 -6.55
C ALA A 23 2.18 23.64 -6.01
N ILE A 24 2.13 23.45 -4.69
CA ILE A 24 1.52 22.26 -4.08
C ILE A 24 0.02 22.16 -4.36
N ALA A 25 -0.71 23.29 -4.35
CA ALA A 25 -2.14 23.30 -4.61
C ALA A 25 -2.47 22.95 -6.07
N GLU A 26 -1.59 23.31 -7.01
CA GLU A 26 -1.70 23.05 -8.45
C GLU A 26 -1.09 21.70 -8.87
N ASP A 27 -0.27 21.08 -8.03
CA ASP A 27 0.37 19.80 -8.29
C ASP A 27 -0.66 18.66 -8.38
N SER A 28 -0.64 17.95 -9.51
CA SER A 28 -1.61 16.90 -9.82
C SER A 28 -1.50 15.67 -8.91
N ALA A 29 -0.32 15.38 -8.36
CA ALA A 29 -0.14 14.26 -7.43
C ALA A 29 -0.82 14.57 -6.09
N PHE A 30 -0.68 15.80 -5.59
CA PHE A 30 -1.35 16.24 -4.35
C PHE A 30 -2.87 16.42 -4.55
N ALA A 31 -3.29 16.98 -5.68
CA ALA A 31 -4.70 17.09 -6.02
C ALA A 31 -5.35 15.69 -6.17
N GLY A 32 -4.69 14.78 -6.89
CA GLY A 32 -5.13 13.39 -7.04
C GLY A 32 -5.21 12.65 -5.71
N ALA A 33 -4.19 12.79 -4.85
CA ALA A 33 -4.21 12.21 -3.52
C ALA A 33 -5.36 12.76 -2.66
N ALA A 34 -5.64 14.07 -2.72
CA ALA A 34 -6.77 14.66 -2.00
C ALA A 34 -8.13 14.12 -2.49
N ALA A 35 -8.28 13.93 -3.80
CA ALA A 35 -9.51 13.38 -4.40
C ALA A 35 -9.68 11.86 -4.16
N ALA A 36 -8.58 11.13 -3.99
CA ALA A 36 -8.55 9.69 -3.73
C ALA A 36 -8.52 9.36 -2.23
N CYS A 37 -8.39 10.35 -1.34
CA CYS A 37 -8.27 10.12 0.10
C CYS A 37 -9.59 9.59 0.68
N LEU A 38 -9.57 8.35 1.14
CA LEU A 38 -10.71 7.71 1.81
C LEU A 38 -10.76 8.10 3.30
N PRO A 39 -11.93 8.00 3.95
CA PRO A 39 -12.03 8.12 5.40
C PRO A 39 -11.35 6.91 6.06
N LEU A 40 -10.14 7.13 6.58
CA LEU A 40 -9.34 6.10 7.24
C LEU A 40 -9.55 6.14 8.76
N THR A 41 -9.69 4.97 9.37
CA THR A 41 -9.60 4.81 10.81
C THR A 41 -8.26 4.19 11.18
N GLY A 42 -7.80 4.48 12.39
CA GLY A 42 -6.60 3.86 12.93
C GLY A 42 -6.74 3.56 14.41
N ARG A 43 -6.02 2.54 14.86
CA ARG A 43 -5.98 2.07 16.23
C ARG A 43 -4.88 2.77 17.01
N THR A 44 -5.23 3.30 18.17
CA THR A 44 -4.31 3.82 19.18
C THR A 44 -4.48 3.01 20.48
N PRO A 45 -3.61 3.18 21.49
CA PRO A 45 -3.81 2.57 22.81
C PRO A 45 -5.17 2.93 23.46
N GLU A 46 -5.73 4.09 23.11
CA GLU A 46 -7.03 4.60 23.59
C GLU A 46 -8.22 4.15 22.74
N GLY A 47 -8.01 3.37 21.68
CA GLY A 47 -9.05 2.82 20.81
C GLY A 47 -8.97 3.30 19.36
N VAL A 48 -10.06 3.07 18.61
CA VAL A 48 -10.14 3.42 17.18
C VAL A 48 -10.48 4.91 17.02
N ARG A 49 -9.75 5.59 16.14
CA ARG A 49 -9.86 7.03 15.86
C ARG A 49 -9.90 7.30 14.36
N ASP A 50 -10.55 8.38 13.96
CA ASP A 50 -10.41 8.92 12.60
C ASP A 50 -8.99 9.51 12.43
N VAL A 51 -8.32 9.11 11.36
CA VAL A 51 -6.94 9.48 11.08
C VAL A 51 -6.83 10.96 10.71
N ARG A 52 -7.78 11.52 9.96
CA ARG A 52 -7.68 12.91 9.47
C ARG A 52 -7.71 13.95 10.60
N PRO A 53 -8.69 13.92 11.54
CA PRO A 53 -8.67 14.79 12.71
C PRO A 53 -7.44 14.57 13.58
N THR A 54 -6.99 13.31 13.72
CA THR A 54 -5.79 12.99 14.50
C THR A 54 -4.55 13.68 13.92
N LEU A 55 -4.34 13.57 12.60
CA LEU A 55 -3.25 14.25 11.87
C LEU A 55 -3.34 15.78 11.98
N ALA A 56 -4.54 16.34 12.10
CA ALA A 56 -4.72 17.79 12.23
C ALA A 56 -4.29 18.33 13.60
N THR A 57 -4.41 17.51 14.66
CA THR A 57 -4.10 17.92 16.03
C THR A 57 -2.75 17.43 16.55
N ALA A 58 -2.23 16.34 15.97
CA ALA A 58 -1.00 15.75 16.44
C ALA A 58 0.19 16.64 16.09
N ARG A 59 1.02 16.95 17.10
CA ARG A 59 2.31 17.59 16.86
C ARG A 59 3.36 16.58 16.41
N ARG A 60 3.29 15.36 16.95
CA ARG A 60 4.24 14.28 16.70
C ARG A 60 3.46 12.98 16.65
N LEU A 61 3.57 12.27 15.54
CA LEU A 61 2.81 11.06 15.31
C LEU A 61 3.57 10.11 14.40
N VAL A 62 3.42 8.82 14.65
CA VAL A 62 3.81 7.78 13.73
C VAL A 62 2.55 7.12 13.18
N LEU A 63 2.40 7.15 11.86
CA LEU A 63 1.33 6.50 11.11
C LEU A 63 1.85 5.18 10.56
N THR A 64 1.37 4.06 11.12
CA THR A 64 1.71 2.72 10.64
C THR A 64 0.57 2.12 9.83
N GLY A 65 0.87 1.11 9.03
CA GLY A 65 -0.13 0.35 8.27
C GLY A 65 0.52 -0.55 7.23
N SER A 66 -0.21 -1.55 6.74
CA SER A 66 0.25 -2.41 5.64
C SER A 66 0.57 -1.60 4.37
N PRO A 67 1.38 -2.15 3.44
CA PRO A 67 1.47 -1.61 2.08
C PRO A 67 0.08 -1.42 1.46
N GLY A 68 -0.13 -0.28 0.79
CA GLY A 68 -1.43 0.04 0.19
C GLY A 68 -2.55 0.50 1.15
N ALA A 69 -2.26 0.62 2.46
CA ALA A 69 -3.24 1.08 3.46
C ALA A 69 -3.62 2.57 3.35
N GLY A 70 -3.03 3.33 2.42
CA GLY A 70 -3.37 4.74 2.18
C GLY A 70 -2.54 5.77 2.95
N LYS A 71 -1.41 5.37 3.57
CA LYS A 71 -0.49 6.27 4.31
C LYS A 71 -0.04 7.46 3.45
N SER A 72 0.61 7.21 2.31
CA SER A 72 1.08 8.25 1.40
C SER A 72 -0.05 9.15 0.92
N THR A 73 -1.21 8.57 0.61
CA THR A 73 -2.39 9.29 0.14
C THR A 73 -2.91 10.26 1.20
N VAL A 74 -3.06 9.83 2.46
CA VAL A 74 -3.57 10.69 3.53
C VAL A 74 -2.57 11.79 3.91
N LEU A 75 -1.27 11.50 3.87
CA LEU A 75 -0.22 12.51 4.10
C LEU A 75 -0.23 13.59 3.01
N ARG A 76 -0.23 13.19 1.73
CA ARG A 76 -0.30 14.14 0.61
C ARG A 76 -1.61 14.94 0.63
N ALA A 77 -2.74 14.28 0.90
CA ALA A 77 -4.02 14.97 1.03
C ALA A 77 -3.99 16.03 2.15
N ARG A 78 -3.35 15.73 3.29
CA ARG A 78 -3.19 16.68 4.39
C ARG A 78 -2.30 17.86 4.02
N VAL A 79 -1.20 17.61 3.31
CA VAL A 79 -0.32 18.66 2.80
C VAL A 79 -1.09 19.59 1.85
N ALA A 80 -1.85 19.02 0.92
CA ALA A 80 -2.68 19.79 -0.02
C ALA A 80 -3.77 20.62 0.70
N GLU A 81 -4.41 20.04 1.72
CA GLU A 81 -5.42 20.74 2.54
C GLU A 81 -4.81 21.95 3.26
N LEU A 82 -3.66 21.75 3.91
CA LEU A 82 -2.94 22.84 4.60
C LEU A 82 -2.45 23.91 3.63
N ALA A 83 -1.94 23.52 2.46
CA ALA A 83 -1.46 24.47 1.45
C ALA A 83 -2.60 25.39 0.95
N ARG A 84 -3.81 24.84 0.77
CA ARG A 84 -4.99 25.62 0.35
C ARG A 84 -5.60 26.46 1.47
N ALA A 85 -5.59 25.96 2.71
CA ALA A 85 -6.19 26.65 3.86
C ALA A 85 -5.35 27.85 4.32
N ALA A 86 -4.04 27.85 4.04
CA ALA A 86 -3.11 28.81 4.59
C ALA A 86 -3.15 30.14 3.83
N GLY A 87 -4.17 30.96 4.12
CA GLY A 87 -4.31 32.33 3.64
C GLY A 87 -3.48 33.37 4.42
N ALA A 88 -2.88 32.99 5.54
CA ALA A 88 -2.00 33.86 6.34
C ALA A 88 -0.52 33.65 5.95
N PRO A 89 0.26 34.74 5.77
CA PRO A 89 1.71 34.66 5.52
C PRO A 89 2.47 33.88 6.59
N ASP A 90 2.02 33.95 7.85
CA ASP A 90 2.71 33.38 9.02
C ASP A 90 2.30 31.94 9.36
N ALA A 91 1.39 31.33 8.59
CA ALA A 91 1.02 29.94 8.82
C ALA A 91 2.24 29.02 8.61
N ALA A 92 2.33 27.93 9.36
CA ALA A 92 3.40 26.96 9.15
C ALA A 92 3.25 26.26 7.79
N LEU A 93 4.37 26.00 7.13
CA LEU A 93 4.45 25.47 5.78
C LEU A 93 4.30 23.94 5.80
N PRO A 94 3.30 23.35 5.13
CA PRO A 94 3.21 21.90 5.04
C PRO A 94 4.22 21.38 4.01
N VAL A 95 5.13 20.50 4.43
CA VAL A 95 6.15 19.91 3.56
C VAL A 95 6.01 18.40 3.58
N TYR A 96 5.85 17.82 2.40
CA TYR A 96 5.90 16.37 2.19
C TYR A 96 7.35 15.95 1.90
N VAL A 97 7.87 14.98 2.64
CA VAL A 97 9.23 14.44 2.43
C VAL A 97 9.13 12.95 2.17
N ASP A 98 9.65 12.49 1.04
CA ASP A 98 9.79 11.06 0.76
C ASP A 98 11.16 10.58 1.24
N LEU A 99 11.20 9.85 2.35
CA LEU A 99 12.45 9.35 2.92
C LEU A 99 13.11 8.29 2.05
N ALA A 100 12.39 7.68 1.10
CA ALA A 100 12.97 6.75 0.13
C ALA A 100 13.91 7.43 -0.87
N LEU A 101 13.87 8.77 -0.96
CA LEU A 101 14.75 9.58 -1.82
C LEU A 101 16.02 10.05 -1.09
N ALA A 102 16.20 9.67 0.18
CA ALA A 102 17.39 10.02 0.94
C ALA A 102 18.65 9.39 0.34
N ARG A 103 19.70 10.19 0.27
CA ARG A 103 21.04 9.78 -0.13
C ARG A 103 21.90 9.57 1.12
N SER A 104 23.00 8.83 0.98
CA SER A 104 23.94 8.66 2.07
C SER A 104 24.49 10.02 2.51
N GLY A 105 24.40 10.29 3.81
CA GLY A 105 24.81 11.56 4.43
C GLY A 105 23.82 12.71 4.29
N ASP A 106 22.62 12.51 3.73
CA ASP A 106 21.57 13.52 3.79
C ASP A 106 21.10 13.72 5.25
N GLY A 107 21.03 14.98 5.71
CA GLY A 107 20.33 15.37 6.92
C GLY A 107 18.88 15.76 6.66
N ILE A 108 18.15 16.16 7.71
CA ILE A 108 16.73 16.54 7.59
C ILE A 108 16.60 17.83 6.77
N GLU A 109 17.47 18.80 7.03
CA GLU A 109 17.50 20.09 6.36
C GLU A 109 17.68 19.91 4.84
N GLU A 110 18.60 19.05 4.41
CA GLU A 110 18.84 18.77 2.99
C GLU A 110 17.63 18.07 2.32
N LEU A 111 16.94 17.18 3.04
CA LEU A 111 15.73 16.53 2.55
C LEU A 111 14.58 17.53 2.39
N VAL A 112 14.39 18.40 3.38
CA VAL A 112 13.36 19.44 3.37
C VAL A 112 13.64 20.44 2.25
N ALA A 113 14.89 20.91 2.12
CA ALA A 113 15.27 21.84 1.06
C ALA A 113 15.02 21.24 -0.33
N ARG A 114 15.33 19.95 -0.52
CA ARG A 114 15.09 19.24 -1.78
C ARG A 114 13.61 19.07 -2.08
N ALA A 115 12.80 18.75 -1.07
CA ALA A 115 11.35 18.67 -1.22
C ALA A 115 10.74 20.03 -1.60
N LEU A 116 11.21 21.12 -0.99
CA LEU A 116 10.79 22.47 -1.33
C LEU A 116 11.20 22.84 -2.77
N ALA A 117 12.46 22.57 -3.14
CA ALA A 117 13.00 22.85 -4.47
C ALA A 117 12.25 22.11 -5.58
N ALA A 118 11.82 20.87 -5.33
CA ALA A 118 11.04 20.07 -6.28
C ALA A 118 9.70 20.73 -6.68
N HIS A 119 9.19 21.64 -5.85
CA HIS A 119 7.97 22.40 -6.10
C HIS A 119 8.25 23.91 -6.28
N GLY A 120 9.44 24.27 -6.78
CA GLY A 120 9.75 25.62 -7.23
C GLY A 120 9.98 26.65 -6.13
N ALA A 121 10.28 26.22 -4.91
CA ALA A 121 10.67 27.12 -3.83
C ALA A 121 11.95 27.91 -4.17
N ALA A 122 11.93 29.22 -3.97
CA ALA A 122 13.12 30.06 -4.01
C ALA A 122 13.86 29.99 -2.67
N GLU A 123 15.18 29.81 -2.69
CA GLU A 123 16.03 29.71 -1.48
C GLU A 123 15.51 28.66 -0.47
N PRO A 124 15.39 27.39 -0.87
CA PRO A 124 14.83 26.35 -0.01
C PRO A 124 15.64 26.11 1.27
N ASP A 125 16.95 26.38 1.25
CA ASP A 125 17.86 26.20 2.39
C ASP A 125 17.65 27.24 3.51
N SER A 126 16.89 28.31 3.27
CA SER A 126 16.63 29.36 4.26
C SER A 126 15.36 29.11 5.10
N VAL A 127 14.62 28.02 4.83
CA VAL A 127 13.36 27.74 5.53
C VAL A 127 13.63 27.26 6.96
N PRO A 128 13.18 28.00 7.99
CA PRO A 128 13.38 27.59 9.36
C PRO A 128 12.49 26.39 9.71
N LEU A 129 13.09 25.29 10.16
CA LEU A 129 12.36 24.06 10.48
C LEU A 129 11.26 24.23 11.56
N HIS A 130 11.37 25.20 12.46
CA HIS A 130 10.32 25.43 13.44
C HIS A 130 9.00 25.96 12.84
N ARG A 131 9.00 26.35 11.56
CA ARG A 131 7.84 26.87 10.82
C ARG A 131 7.25 25.87 9.84
N VAL A 132 7.63 24.59 9.90
CA VAL A 132 7.11 23.57 8.99
C VAL A 132 6.24 22.54 9.70
N HIS A 133 5.24 22.05 8.98
CA HIS A 133 4.57 20.78 9.27
C HIS A 133 5.17 19.73 8.34
N LEU A 134 6.00 18.85 8.89
CA LEU A 134 6.72 17.81 8.18
C LEU A 134 5.87 16.54 8.12
N PHE A 135 5.55 16.09 6.91
CA PHE A 135 4.89 14.82 6.65
C PHE A 135 5.88 13.92 5.91
N MET A 136 6.54 13.05 6.65
CA MET A 136 7.63 12.22 6.14
C MET A 136 7.13 10.81 5.90
N ASP A 137 7.23 10.33 4.66
CA ASP A 137 6.75 9.01 4.26
C ASP A 137 7.91 8.03 4.07
N ASN A 138 7.60 6.74 4.04
CA ASN A 138 8.55 5.66 3.74
C ASN A 138 9.71 5.51 4.75
N LEU A 139 9.45 5.65 6.05
CA LEU A 139 10.47 5.43 7.09
C LEU A 139 11.11 4.03 7.01
N ASP A 140 10.34 3.02 6.61
CA ASP A 140 10.81 1.64 6.36
C ASP A 140 11.89 1.53 5.27
N ARG A 141 12.16 2.61 4.53
CA ARG A 141 13.18 2.69 3.50
C ARG A 141 14.48 3.33 3.99
N VAL A 142 14.49 3.88 5.21
CA VAL A 142 15.66 4.52 5.80
C VAL A 142 16.58 3.47 6.42
N THR A 143 17.80 3.41 5.89
CA THR A 143 18.87 2.54 6.40
C THR A 143 20.08 3.33 6.93
N ASP A 144 20.14 4.64 6.69
CA ASP A 144 21.23 5.51 7.15
C ASP A 144 21.03 5.86 8.63
N VAL A 145 21.98 5.46 9.47
CA VAL A 145 21.94 5.69 10.92
C VAL A 145 21.96 7.17 11.27
N TYR A 146 22.70 8.00 10.52
CA TYR A 146 22.79 9.43 10.80
C TYR A 146 21.46 10.13 10.53
N LEU A 147 20.73 9.70 9.49
CA LEU A 147 19.38 10.20 9.24
C LEU A 147 18.41 9.77 10.35
N LEU A 148 18.51 8.53 10.84
CA LEU A 148 17.69 8.07 11.97
C LEU A 148 17.97 8.87 13.26
N GLU A 149 19.23 9.15 13.57
CA GLU A 149 19.63 10.02 14.69
C GLU A 149 19.02 11.42 14.54
N GLY A 150 19.12 12.02 13.35
CA GLY A 150 18.51 13.31 13.05
C GLY A 150 16.99 13.29 13.27
N LEU A 151 16.30 12.28 12.74
CA LEU A 151 14.86 12.10 12.91
C LEU A 151 14.47 11.92 14.38
N GLU A 152 15.22 11.14 15.15
CA GLU A 152 15.02 10.97 16.59
C GLU A 152 15.14 12.32 17.32
N LEU A 153 16.18 13.09 17.05
CA LEU A 153 16.38 14.41 17.64
C LEU A 153 15.24 15.38 17.29
N LEU A 154 14.81 15.40 16.02
CA LEU A 154 13.69 16.19 15.55
C LEU A 154 12.38 15.81 16.25
N MET A 155 12.12 14.51 16.40
CA MET A 155 10.92 14.02 17.08
C MET A 155 10.98 14.26 18.59
N ARG A 156 12.16 14.27 19.20
CA ARG A 156 12.32 14.58 20.63
C ARG A 156 12.25 16.06 20.92
N ALA A 157 12.64 16.93 19.98
CA ALA A 157 12.55 18.37 20.10
C ALA A 157 11.14 18.77 20.56
N GLY A 158 11.03 19.14 21.84
CA GLY A 158 9.77 19.50 22.48
C GLY A 158 9.56 21.01 22.51
N GLY A 159 8.34 21.43 22.81
CA GLY A 159 8.02 22.84 23.05
C GLY A 159 7.18 23.48 21.95
N ARG A 160 6.90 24.77 22.11
CA ARG A 160 6.04 25.53 21.20
C ARG A 160 6.68 25.79 19.83
N SER A 161 8.01 25.81 19.80
CA SER A 161 8.83 26.13 18.62
C SER A 161 9.34 24.88 17.89
N ALA A 162 8.87 23.68 18.22
CA ALA A 162 9.22 22.48 17.45
C ALA A 162 8.27 22.32 16.25
N PRO A 163 8.77 21.85 15.08
CA PRO A 163 7.90 21.51 13.97
C PRO A 163 6.85 20.47 14.37
N THR A 164 5.73 20.49 13.64
CA THR A 164 4.87 19.31 13.64
C THR A 164 5.51 18.27 12.73
N VAL A 165 5.56 17.01 13.17
CA VAL A 165 6.18 15.93 12.40
C VAL A 165 5.28 14.70 12.44
N VAL A 166 4.95 14.18 11.26
CA VAL A 166 4.28 12.90 11.09
C VAL A 166 5.20 11.99 10.30
N LEU A 167 5.55 10.85 10.86
CA LEU A 167 6.30 9.79 10.18
C LEU A 167 5.34 8.71 9.70
N ALA A 168 5.48 8.21 8.48
CA ALA A 168 4.78 7.02 8.01
C ALA A 168 5.72 5.84 7.81
N CYS A 169 5.30 4.67 8.31
CA CYS A 169 6.07 3.43 8.28
C CYS A 169 5.15 2.25 7.97
N ARG A 170 5.71 1.16 7.45
CA ARG A 170 4.99 -0.12 7.37
C ARG A 170 4.82 -0.73 8.76
N SER A 171 3.64 -1.28 9.06
CA SER A 171 3.40 -1.94 10.36
C SER A 171 4.38 -3.08 10.64
N SER A 172 4.82 -3.79 9.61
CA SER A 172 5.80 -4.88 9.69
C SER A 172 7.20 -4.45 10.11
N ASP A 173 7.59 -3.23 9.71
CA ASP A 173 8.93 -2.71 9.88
C ASP A 173 9.02 -1.80 11.12
N TRP A 174 7.88 -1.30 11.60
CA TRP A 174 7.80 -0.45 12.79
C TRP A 174 8.53 -1.01 14.03
N PRO A 175 8.47 -2.32 14.36
CA PRO A 175 9.22 -2.85 15.50
C PRO A 175 10.73 -2.60 15.46
N LEU A 176 11.33 -2.45 14.27
CA LEU A 176 12.76 -2.14 14.09
C LEU A 176 13.12 -0.70 14.53
N TYR A 177 12.14 0.20 14.50
CA TYR A 177 12.32 1.61 14.80
C TYR A 177 11.84 2.01 16.20
N HIS A 178 11.22 1.08 16.95
CA HIS A 178 10.63 1.37 18.27
C HIS A 178 11.66 1.96 19.25
N THR A 179 12.92 1.53 19.20
CA THR A 179 13.97 2.05 20.10
C THR A 179 14.36 3.50 19.81
N TRP A 180 14.31 3.90 18.54
CA TRP A 180 14.62 5.26 18.10
C TRP A 180 13.51 6.25 18.47
N PHE A 181 12.27 5.77 18.45
CA PHE A 181 11.06 6.58 18.50
C PHE A 181 10.20 6.27 19.72
N ASP A 182 10.84 5.84 20.80
CA ASP A 182 10.17 5.45 22.04
C ASP A 182 9.31 6.58 22.63
N GLY A 183 8.13 6.22 23.11
CA GLY A 183 7.15 7.15 23.70
C GLY A 183 6.41 8.05 22.70
N LEU A 184 6.62 7.90 21.38
CA LEU A 184 5.84 8.64 20.39
C LEU A 184 4.45 8.02 20.19
N PRO A 185 3.40 8.85 20.02
CA PRO A 185 2.08 8.34 19.67
C PRO A 185 2.13 7.60 18.33
N VAL A 186 1.59 6.39 18.31
CA VAL A 186 1.47 5.56 17.11
C VAL A 186 0.00 5.36 16.80
N ILE A 187 -0.37 5.52 15.54
CA ILE A 187 -1.67 5.15 15.00
C ILE A 187 -1.49 4.12 13.89
N GLU A 188 -2.06 2.93 14.08
CA GLU A 188 -2.03 1.87 13.08
C GLU A 188 -3.30 1.91 12.23
N LEU A 189 -3.16 2.12 10.93
CA LEU A 189 -4.27 2.13 9.99
C LEU A 189 -5.02 0.80 9.97
N GLU A 190 -6.34 0.87 10.14
CA GLU A 190 -7.22 -0.30 10.03
C GLU A 190 -7.72 -0.47 8.59
N PRO A 191 -8.11 -1.70 8.19
CA PRO A 191 -8.86 -1.90 6.96
C PRO A 191 -10.13 -1.06 6.95
N LEU A 192 -10.49 -0.51 5.80
CA LEU A 192 -11.68 0.30 5.58
C LEU A 192 -12.93 -0.39 6.14
N ALA A 193 -13.79 0.40 6.76
CA ALA A 193 -15.13 -0.05 7.12
C ALA A 193 -15.92 -0.40 5.84
N ARG A 194 -16.84 -1.38 5.93
CA ARG A 194 -17.65 -1.79 4.77
C ARG A 194 -18.52 -0.66 4.24
N GLU A 195 -18.92 0.23 5.12
CA GLU A 195 -19.67 1.45 4.83
C GLU A 195 -18.83 2.42 4.00
N ALA A 196 -17.54 2.57 4.31
CA ALA A 196 -16.62 3.41 3.55
C ALA A 196 -16.37 2.84 2.14
N VAL A 197 -16.20 1.52 2.02
CA VAL A 197 -16.14 0.83 0.72
C VAL A 197 -17.43 1.08 -0.08
N SER A 198 -18.59 0.89 0.55
CA SER A 198 -19.89 1.08 -0.08
C SER A 198 -20.14 2.52 -0.53
N ALA A 199 -19.77 3.50 0.29
CA ALA A 199 -19.87 4.92 -0.03
C ALA A 199 -18.98 5.25 -1.23
N ARG A 200 -17.73 4.79 -1.20
CA ARG A 200 -16.78 5.03 -2.30
C ARG A 200 -17.25 4.41 -3.62
N LEU A 201 -17.79 3.20 -3.60
CA LEU A 201 -18.39 2.59 -4.80
C LEU A 201 -19.56 3.44 -5.33
N GLY A 202 -20.40 3.98 -4.45
CA GLY A 202 -21.52 4.85 -4.83
C GLY A 202 -21.10 6.21 -5.41
N GLU A 203 -19.99 6.78 -4.94
CA GLU A 203 -19.42 8.01 -5.51
C GLU A 203 -18.75 7.77 -6.87
N ALA A 204 -18.13 6.60 -7.03
CA ALA A 204 -17.23 6.31 -8.13
C ALA A 204 -17.90 5.72 -9.38
N LEU A 205 -19.12 5.20 -9.25
CA LEU A 205 -19.79 4.37 -10.24
C LEU A 205 -21.24 4.80 -10.46
N SER A 206 -21.87 4.32 -11.53
CA SER A 206 -23.32 4.45 -11.69
C SER A 206 -24.08 3.68 -10.59
N PRO A 207 -25.33 4.07 -10.24
CA PRO A 207 -26.10 3.40 -9.20
C PRO A 207 -26.20 1.88 -9.39
N ASP A 208 -26.43 1.43 -10.62
CA ASP A 208 -26.56 0.01 -10.97
C ASP A 208 -25.23 -0.74 -10.80
N ALA A 209 -24.13 -0.18 -11.32
CA ALA A 209 -22.81 -0.78 -11.18
C ALA A 209 -22.35 -0.82 -9.70
N ALA A 210 -22.62 0.23 -8.93
CA ALA A 210 -22.34 0.26 -7.50
C ALA A 210 -23.16 -0.77 -6.71
N ALA A 211 -24.43 -0.97 -7.07
CA ALA A 211 -25.27 -1.99 -6.46
C ALA A 211 -24.79 -3.40 -6.79
N ALA A 212 -24.45 -3.67 -8.06
CA ALA A 212 -23.89 -4.94 -8.50
C ALA A 212 -22.54 -5.24 -7.83
N ALA A 213 -21.62 -4.28 -7.81
CA ALA A 213 -20.32 -4.43 -7.15
C ALA A 213 -20.47 -4.74 -5.65
N ARG A 214 -21.41 -4.08 -4.94
CA ARG A 214 -21.69 -4.40 -3.53
C ARG A 214 -22.22 -5.82 -3.33
N ARG A 215 -23.12 -6.29 -4.19
CA ARG A 215 -23.61 -7.69 -4.15
C ARG A 215 -22.46 -8.67 -4.43
N TRP A 216 -21.62 -8.34 -5.39
CA TRP A 216 -20.46 -9.15 -5.76
C TRP A 216 -19.47 -9.29 -4.60
N LEU A 217 -19.04 -8.19 -3.99
CA LEU A 217 -18.15 -8.19 -2.81
C LEU A 217 -18.78 -8.89 -1.59
N ALA A 218 -20.10 -8.89 -1.45
CA ALA A 218 -20.79 -9.62 -0.38
C ALA A 218 -20.83 -11.13 -0.62
N ARG A 219 -20.88 -11.57 -1.89
CA ARG A 219 -20.86 -12.99 -2.29
C ARG A 219 -19.43 -13.56 -2.31
N ASP A 220 -18.43 -12.71 -2.55
CA ASP A 220 -17.01 -13.06 -2.58
C ASP A 220 -16.28 -12.45 -1.36
N PRO A 221 -16.23 -13.13 -0.20
CA PRO A 221 -15.64 -12.57 1.02
C PRO A 221 -14.14 -12.29 0.88
N VAL A 222 -13.41 -13.08 0.09
CA VAL A 222 -11.98 -12.86 -0.18
C VAL A 222 -11.79 -11.54 -0.90
N LEU A 223 -12.56 -11.31 -1.96
CA LEU A 223 -12.52 -10.03 -2.68
C LEU A 223 -13.07 -8.88 -1.83
N GLY A 224 -14.08 -9.15 -1.00
CA GLY A 224 -14.62 -8.22 -0.02
C GLY A 224 -13.56 -7.72 0.95
N ASP A 225 -12.69 -8.60 1.45
CA ASP A 225 -11.58 -8.24 2.33
C ASP A 225 -10.47 -7.48 1.59
N VAL A 226 -10.11 -7.90 0.37
CA VAL A 226 -9.19 -7.15 -0.50
C VAL A 226 -9.67 -5.69 -0.70
N ALA A 227 -10.96 -5.52 -0.97
CA ALA A 227 -11.58 -4.20 -1.18
C ALA A 227 -11.58 -3.32 0.08
N ARG A 228 -11.30 -3.87 1.27
CA ARG A 228 -11.12 -3.08 2.49
C ARG A 228 -9.75 -2.43 2.59
N HIS A 229 -8.84 -2.69 1.67
CA HIS A 229 -7.60 -1.92 1.53
C HIS A 229 -7.78 -0.86 0.43
N PRO A 230 -7.34 0.39 0.62
CA PRO A 230 -7.48 1.44 -0.40
C PRO A 230 -6.97 1.05 -1.79
N ILE A 231 -5.79 0.41 -1.87
CA ILE A 231 -5.26 -0.09 -3.15
C ILE A 231 -6.10 -1.23 -3.75
N GLY A 232 -6.66 -2.11 -2.91
CA GLY A 232 -7.56 -3.17 -3.35
C GLY A 232 -8.90 -2.64 -3.85
N LEU A 233 -9.44 -1.61 -3.20
CA LEU A 233 -10.63 -0.91 -3.68
C LEU A 233 -10.39 -0.22 -5.01
N GLU A 234 -9.23 0.40 -5.22
CA GLU A 234 -8.89 0.98 -6.51
C GLU A 234 -8.77 -0.08 -7.61
N ALA A 235 -8.24 -1.27 -7.30
CA ALA A 235 -8.23 -2.40 -8.22
C ALA A 235 -9.64 -2.86 -8.61
N VAL A 236 -10.56 -2.94 -7.63
CA VAL A 236 -11.99 -3.24 -7.89
C VAL A 236 -12.59 -2.16 -8.80
N LEU A 237 -12.40 -0.89 -8.48
CA LEU A 237 -12.92 0.22 -9.27
C LEU A 237 -12.36 0.23 -10.70
N THR A 238 -11.09 -0.10 -10.87
CA THR A 238 -10.44 -0.21 -12.18
C THR A 238 -11.16 -1.24 -13.07
N VAL A 239 -11.41 -2.44 -12.55
CA VAL A 239 -12.12 -3.50 -13.28
C VAL A 239 -13.57 -3.11 -13.55
N VAL A 240 -14.29 -2.65 -12.52
CA VAL A 240 -15.72 -2.33 -12.62
C VAL A 240 -16.00 -1.17 -13.59
N ARG A 241 -15.07 -0.22 -13.74
CA ARG A 241 -15.18 0.88 -14.72
C ARG A 241 -14.76 0.47 -16.13
N GLY A 242 -13.77 -0.41 -16.25
CA GLY A 242 -13.17 -0.78 -17.52
C GLY A 242 -13.92 -1.89 -18.27
N ASP A 243 -14.57 -2.79 -17.53
CA ASP A 243 -15.13 -4.01 -18.07
C ASP A 243 -16.66 -4.07 -17.91
N PRO A 244 -17.39 -4.69 -18.86
CA PRO A 244 -18.80 -4.98 -18.68
C PRO A 244 -19.02 -6.00 -17.53
N MET A 245 -20.22 -6.00 -16.96
CA MET A 245 -20.53 -6.75 -15.73
C MET A 245 -20.25 -8.25 -15.87
N ASP A 246 -20.61 -8.84 -17.00
CA ASP A 246 -20.40 -10.25 -17.34
C ASP A 246 -18.91 -10.65 -17.45
N ALA A 247 -18.00 -9.66 -17.54
CA ALA A 247 -16.56 -9.88 -17.54
C ALA A 247 -15.90 -9.71 -16.15
N TRP A 248 -16.65 -9.30 -15.12
CA TRP A 248 -16.09 -9.11 -13.79
C TRP A 248 -15.71 -10.44 -13.17
N ARG A 249 -14.44 -10.59 -12.80
CA ARG A 249 -13.89 -11.81 -12.19
C ARG A 249 -12.89 -11.45 -11.11
N ARG A 250 -12.80 -12.26 -10.04
CA ARG A 250 -11.80 -12.06 -8.97
C ARG A 250 -10.39 -11.98 -9.54
N GLY A 251 -10.04 -12.86 -10.48
CA GLY A 251 -8.74 -12.85 -11.14
C GLY A 251 -8.40 -11.53 -11.84
N ARG A 252 -9.38 -10.86 -12.45
CA ARG A 252 -9.18 -9.53 -13.07
C ARG A 252 -8.84 -8.47 -12.03
N VAL A 253 -9.49 -8.51 -10.87
CA VAL A 253 -9.19 -7.57 -9.77
C VAL A 253 -7.81 -7.86 -9.19
N LEU A 254 -7.45 -9.13 -9.00
CA LEU A 254 -6.12 -9.48 -8.49
C LEU A 254 -5.01 -9.14 -9.49
N ASP A 255 -5.26 -9.26 -10.80
CA ASP A 255 -4.35 -8.75 -11.85
C ASP A 255 -4.22 -7.23 -11.84
N ALA A 256 -5.34 -6.51 -11.67
CA ALA A 256 -5.33 -5.06 -11.53
C ALA A 256 -4.56 -4.64 -10.27
N LEU A 257 -4.80 -5.30 -9.14
CA LEU A 257 -4.10 -5.07 -7.87
C LEU A 257 -2.60 -5.33 -8.00
N LEU A 258 -2.21 -6.46 -8.59
CA LEU A 258 -0.80 -6.76 -8.86
C LEU A 258 -0.17 -5.69 -9.75
N SER A 259 -0.92 -5.20 -10.75
CA SER A 259 -0.44 -4.14 -11.64
C SER A 259 -0.24 -2.83 -10.91
N LEU A 260 -1.15 -2.43 -10.02
CA LEU A 260 -1.03 -1.25 -9.15
C LEU A 260 0.24 -1.32 -8.27
N HIS A 261 0.51 -2.48 -7.65
CA HIS A 261 1.72 -2.67 -6.85
C HIS A 261 3.03 -2.57 -7.66
N LEU A 262 2.98 -2.95 -8.93
CA LEU A 262 4.14 -2.92 -9.83
C LEU A 262 4.25 -1.62 -10.63
N GLU A 263 3.44 -0.59 -10.34
CA GLU A 263 3.50 0.68 -11.07
C GLU A 263 4.85 1.39 -10.93
N SER A 264 5.46 1.31 -9.75
CA SER A 264 6.79 1.86 -9.47
C SER A 264 7.94 1.10 -10.14
N VAL A 265 7.68 -0.13 -10.62
CA VAL A 265 8.63 -0.94 -11.37
C VAL A 265 8.58 -0.53 -12.84
N ALA A 266 9.75 -0.36 -13.45
CA ALA A 266 9.87 -0.05 -14.87
C ALA A 266 9.11 -1.08 -15.71
N ALA A 267 8.38 -0.62 -16.74
CA ALA A 267 7.49 -1.46 -17.52
C ALA A 267 8.20 -2.69 -18.15
N THR A 268 9.48 -2.54 -18.52
CA THR A 268 10.33 -3.61 -19.05
C THR A 268 10.61 -4.73 -18.04
N ASP A 269 10.58 -4.42 -16.74
CA ASP A 269 11.00 -5.32 -15.67
C ASP A 269 9.81 -5.97 -14.97
N ARG A 270 8.58 -5.45 -15.19
CA ARG A 270 7.34 -5.99 -14.63
C ARG A 270 7.12 -7.48 -14.96
N PRO A 271 7.41 -7.99 -16.17
CA PRO A 271 7.28 -9.42 -16.45
C PRO A 271 8.19 -10.28 -15.58
N ALA A 272 9.44 -9.85 -15.36
CA ALA A 272 10.39 -10.55 -14.48
C ALA A 272 9.89 -10.55 -13.03
N HIS A 273 9.37 -9.42 -12.54
CA HIS A 273 8.79 -9.32 -11.21
C HIS A 273 7.57 -10.24 -11.03
N ARG A 274 6.67 -10.30 -12.02
CA ARG A 274 5.51 -11.20 -11.99
C ARG A 274 5.93 -12.67 -11.98
N ALA A 275 6.92 -13.05 -12.78
CA ALA A 275 7.46 -14.41 -12.80
C ALA A 275 8.06 -14.78 -11.44
N ALA A 276 8.90 -13.91 -10.86
CA ALA A 276 9.49 -14.11 -9.54
C ALA A 276 8.40 -14.25 -8.45
N LEU A 277 7.37 -13.41 -8.45
CA LEU A 277 6.24 -13.53 -7.52
C LEU A 277 5.48 -14.85 -7.68
N GLY A 278 5.28 -15.32 -8.92
CA GLY A 278 4.69 -16.63 -9.19
C GLY A 278 5.52 -17.79 -8.65
N ASP A 279 6.85 -17.71 -8.78
CA ASP A 279 7.79 -18.71 -8.27
C ASP A 279 7.82 -18.73 -6.74
N ILE A 280 7.87 -17.55 -6.11
CA ILE A 280 7.77 -17.39 -4.65
C ILE A 280 6.44 -17.95 -4.15
N ALA A 281 5.34 -17.61 -4.82
CA ALA A 281 4.02 -18.08 -4.45
C ALA A 281 3.94 -19.61 -4.49
N LEU A 282 4.42 -20.24 -5.57
CA LEU A 282 4.44 -21.70 -5.67
C LEU A 282 5.33 -22.37 -4.62
N ALA A 283 6.51 -21.80 -4.36
CA ALA A 283 7.43 -22.33 -3.35
C ALA A 283 6.88 -22.17 -1.90
N GLY A 284 6.07 -21.14 -1.66
CA GLY A 284 5.47 -20.85 -0.35
C GLY A 284 4.24 -21.69 0.01
N LEU A 285 3.63 -22.38 -0.96
CA LEU A 285 2.49 -23.27 -0.73
C LEU A 285 2.93 -24.51 0.07
N GLY A 286 2.64 -24.51 1.38
CA GLY A 286 2.94 -25.62 2.29
C GLY A 286 3.88 -25.28 3.46
N ARG A 287 4.46 -24.07 3.50
CA ARG A 287 5.37 -23.63 4.57
C ARG A 287 4.83 -22.49 5.44
N GLY A 288 3.51 -22.41 5.62
CA GLY A 288 2.92 -21.47 6.58
C GLY A 288 3.09 -19.98 6.23
N ALA A 289 3.11 -19.62 4.94
CA ALA A 289 3.25 -18.24 4.43
C ALA A 289 4.62 -17.55 4.60
N LEU A 290 5.64 -18.27 5.09
CA LEU A 290 7.02 -17.79 5.20
C LEU A 290 7.92 -18.57 4.24
N PHE A 291 8.52 -17.90 3.26
CA PHE A 291 9.47 -18.50 2.31
C PHE A 291 10.88 -17.99 2.58
N GLU A 292 11.88 -18.84 2.82
CA GLU A 292 13.27 -18.38 2.86
C GLU A 292 13.73 -17.95 1.46
N ALA A 293 13.96 -16.64 1.31
CA ALA A 293 14.41 -16.04 0.06
C ALA A 293 15.90 -16.20 -0.10
N ASP A 294 16.34 -17.37 -0.54
CA ASP A 294 17.71 -17.48 -1.05
C ASP A 294 17.77 -16.76 -2.40
N THR A 295 18.74 -15.85 -2.57
CA THR A 295 18.85 -14.94 -3.72
C THR A 295 18.88 -15.67 -5.06
N MET A 296 19.21 -16.96 -5.07
CA MET A 296 19.17 -17.83 -6.24
C MET A 296 17.77 -18.18 -6.75
N ALA A 297 16.72 -18.10 -5.91
CA ALA A 297 15.35 -18.46 -6.29
C ALA A 297 14.60 -17.35 -7.05
N LEU A 298 15.05 -16.09 -6.95
CA LEU A 298 14.35 -14.92 -7.53
C LEU A 298 14.79 -14.59 -8.98
N GLY A 299 15.73 -15.35 -9.53
CA GLY A 299 16.39 -15.05 -10.80
C GLY A 299 17.39 -13.91 -10.68
N LEU A 300 18.32 -13.81 -11.64
CA LEU A 300 19.40 -12.79 -11.60
C LEU A 300 18.92 -11.34 -11.72
N ALA A 301 17.65 -11.12 -12.10
CA ALA A 301 17.10 -9.80 -12.43
C ALA A 301 16.30 -9.14 -11.31
N VAL A 302 15.92 -9.87 -10.27
CA VAL A 302 15.05 -9.36 -9.19
C VAL A 302 15.66 -9.73 -7.85
N THR A 303 15.96 -8.72 -7.03
CA THR A 303 16.44 -8.96 -5.67
C THR A 303 15.30 -9.08 -4.67
N ARG A 304 15.60 -9.63 -3.49
CA ARG A 304 14.66 -9.66 -2.36
C ARG A 304 14.15 -8.27 -1.99
N ASP A 305 15.04 -7.28 -1.99
CA ASP A 305 14.69 -5.90 -1.64
C ASP A 305 13.84 -5.23 -2.72
N ASP A 306 14.03 -5.59 -3.99
CA ASP A 306 13.14 -5.18 -5.08
C ASP A 306 11.73 -5.73 -4.87
N MET A 307 11.61 -7.00 -4.49
CA MET A 307 10.31 -7.62 -4.18
C MET A 307 9.61 -6.92 -3.01
N VAL A 308 10.31 -6.69 -1.90
CA VAL A 308 9.77 -5.98 -0.72
C VAL A 308 9.37 -4.54 -1.07
N ARG A 309 10.14 -3.87 -1.93
CA ARG A 309 9.82 -2.51 -2.43
C ARG A 309 8.45 -2.42 -3.07
N THR A 310 8.06 -3.42 -3.87
CA THR A 310 6.75 -3.43 -4.55
C THR A 310 5.57 -3.41 -3.58
N GLY A 311 5.78 -3.84 -2.34
CA GLY A 311 4.72 -3.96 -1.33
C GLY A 311 3.76 -5.12 -1.58
N VAL A 312 3.99 -5.97 -2.59
CA VAL A 312 3.25 -7.23 -2.78
C VAL A 312 3.63 -8.24 -1.69
N VAL A 313 4.91 -8.24 -1.31
CA VAL A 313 5.48 -9.08 -0.28
C VAL A 313 6.20 -8.24 0.77
N MET A 314 6.37 -8.81 1.95
CA MET A 314 7.06 -8.22 3.09
C MET A 314 8.12 -9.18 3.64
N ALA A 315 9.16 -8.63 4.26
CA ALA A 315 10.23 -9.41 4.85
C ALA A 315 9.86 -9.90 6.26
N ARG A 316 10.24 -11.14 6.57
CA ARG A 316 10.09 -11.81 7.87
C ARG A 316 11.38 -12.58 8.20
N GLY A 317 12.37 -11.89 8.75
CA GLY A 317 13.69 -12.49 8.97
C GLY A 317 14.39 -12.80 7.64
N PRO A 318 14.78 -14.05 7.32
CA PRO A 318 15.25 -14.44 5.99
C PRO A 318 14.10 -14.63 4.98
N ALA A 319 12.85 -14.64 5.45
CA ALA A 319 11.71 -15.02 4.63
C ALA A 319 10.99 -13.85 3.94
N LEU A 320 10.23 -14.12 2.87
CA LEU A 320 9.14 -13.23 2.42
C LEU A 320 7.76 -13.86 2.65
N GLU A 321 6.80 -12.98 2.85
CA GLU A 321 5.38 -13.28 3.04
C GLU A 321 4.57 -12.35 2.12
N PHE A 322 3.51 -12.84 1.49
CA PHE A 322 2.60 -11.98 0.73
C PHE A 322 1.78 -11.12 1.69
N VAL A 323 1.68 -9.83 1.40
CA VAL A 323 0.84 -8.90 2.17
C VAL A 323 -0.63 -9.26 2.04
N GLU A 324 -1.04 -9.71 0.85
CA GLU A 324 -2.38 -10.17 0.54
C GLU A 324 -2.36 -11.66 0.16
N PRO A 325 -2.90 -12.56 1.00
CA PRO A 325 -2.95 -14.00 0.70
C PRO A 325 -3.65 -14.34 -0.62
N ALA A 326 -4.68 -13.60 -1.02
CA ALA A 326 -5.37 -13.83 -2.28
C ALA A 326 -4.45 -13.61 -3.51
N LEU A 327 -3.57 -12.62 -3.44
CA LEU A 327 -2.54 -12.36 -4.44
C LEU A 327 -1.54 -13.53 -4.53
N ALA A 328 -1.18 -14.15 -3.40
CA ALA A 328 -0.30 -15.32 -3.40
C ALA A 328 -0.93 -16.49 -4.19
N HIS A 329 -2.18 -16.83 -3.90
CA HIS A 329 -2.88 -17.91 -4.62
C HIS A 329 -3.04 -17.60 -6.12
N HIS A 330 -3.33 -16.34 -6.45
CA HIS A 330 -3.43 -15.86 -7.84
C HIS A 330 -2.10 -15.96 -8.59
N CYS A 331 -1.01 -15.47 -8.01
CA CYS A 331 0.33 -15.58 -8.58
C CYS A 331 0.76 -17.04 -8.77
N ALA A 332 0.46 -17.91 -7.79
CA ALA A 332 0.73 -19.34 -7.91
C ALA A 332 -0.07 -19.98 -9.06
N ALA A 333 -1.36 -19.66 -9.18
CA ALA A 333 -2.23 -20.16 -10.25
C ALA A 333 -1.72 -19.72 -11.63
N LEU A 334 -1.36 -18.45 -11.80
CA LEU A 334 -0.74 -17.95 -13.03
C LEU A 334 0.55 -18.70 -13.38
N ALA A 335 1.41 -18.95 -12.40
CA ALA A 335 2.64 -19.70 -12.61
C ALA A 335 2.39 -21.16 -12.99
N VAL A 336 1.40 -21.84 -12.40
CA VAL A 336 0.98 -23.18 -12.81
C VAL A 336 0.51 -23.19 -14.26
N LEU A 337 -0.38 -22.27 -14.63
CA LEU A 337 -0.95 -22.17 -15.98
C LEU A 337 0.14 -21.90 -17.03
N ALA A 338 1.04 -20.94 -16.74
CA ALA A 338 2.16 -20.62 -17.62
C ALA A 338 3.08 -21.82 -17.86
N ARG A 339 3.44 -22.54 -16.79
CA ARG A 339 4.33 -23.72 -16.85
C ARG A 339 3.67 -24.98 -17.42
N ALA A 340 2.34 -25.00 -17.51
CA ALA A 340 1.57 -26.08 -18.12
C ALA A 340 1.27 -25.84 -19.61
N ALA A 341 1.71 -24.70 -20.17
CA ALA A 341 1.43 -24.31 -21.55
C ALA A 341 -0.07 -24.40 -21.90
N ALA A 342 -0.94 -24.10 -20.92
CA ALA A 342 -2.39 -24.20 -21.02
C ALA A 342 -2.99 -25.60 -21.32
N SER A 343 -2.23 -26.70 -21.20
CA SER A 343 -2.81 -28.07 -21.25
C SER A 343 -3.55 -28.37 -19.95
N PRO A 344 -4.87 -28.68 -19.99
CA PRO A 344 -5.63 -29.04 -18.80
C PRO A 344 -5.03 -30.19 -17.99
N GLU A 345 -4.48 -31.20 -18.67
CA GLU A 345 -3.85 -32.38 -18.04
C GLU A 345 -2.52 -32.01 -17.37
N ALA A 346 -1.75 -31.11 -17.97
CA ALA A 346 -0.53 -30.60 -17.35
C ALA A 346 -0.82 -29.73 -16.12
N VAL A 347 -1.89 -28.93 -16.16
CA VAL A 347 -2.36 -28.15 -15.01
C VAL A 347 -2.82 -29.07 -13.89
N ALA A 348 -3.70 -30.04 -14.17
CA ALA A 348 -4.21 -31.00 -13.20
C ALA A 348 -3.08 -31.76 -12.49
N ARG A 349 -2.08 -32.24 -13.24
CA ARG A 349 -0.89 -32.90 -12.67
C ARG A 349 -0.10 -31.99 -11.73
N ARG A 350 0.17 -30.74 -12.12
CA ARG A 350 0.90 -29.78 -11.27
C ARG A 350 0.14 -29.43 -10.00
N LEU A 351 -1.18 -29.29 -10.09
CA LEU A 351 -2.04 -29.06 -8.92
C LEU A 351 -2.09 -30.30 -8.02
N ALA A 352 -1.92 -31.50 -8.58
CA ALA A 352 -1.83 -32.73 -7.81
C ALA A 352 -0.61 -32.83 -6.91
N ASP A 353 0.50 -32.23 -7.36
CA ASP A 353 1.76 -32.17 -6.60
C ASP A 353 1.73 -31.14 -5.44
N LEU A 354 0.68 -30.31 -5.34
CA LEU A 354 0.56 -29.30 -4.28
C LEU A 354 0.03 -29.90 -2.97
N PRO A 355 0.49 -29.42 -1.80
CA PRO A 355 -0.04 -29.83 -0.49
C PRO A 355 -1.55 -29.60 -0.38
N PRO A 356 -2.33 -30.56 0.17
CA PRO A 356 -3.80 -30.49 0.20
C PRO A 356 -4.34 -29.23 0.90
N GLU A 357 -3.68 -28.80 1.98
CA GLU A 357 -4.13 -27.69 2.84
C GLU A 357 -4.22 -26.34 2.13
N ARG A 358 -3.43 -26.13 1.06
CA ARG A 358 -3.42 -24.87 0.29
C ARG A 358 -3.62 -25.05 -1.21
N GLY A 359 -3.68 -26.30 -1.68
CA GLY A 359 -3.98 -26.63 -3.07
C GLY A 359 -5.39 -26.21 -3.48
N ALA A 360 -6.35 -26.14 -2.55
CA ALA A 360 -7.74 -25.77 -2.82
C ALA A 360 -7.89 -24.35 -3.41
N GLU A 361 -7.32 -23.33 -2.76
CA GLU A 361 -7.41 -21.94 -3.23
C GLU A 361 -6.67 -21.72 -4.55
N VAL A 362 -5.52 -22.37 -4.71
CA VAL A 362 -4.73 -22.30 -5.95
C VAL A 362 -5.43 -23.02 -7.10
N LEU A 363 -6.08 -24.16 -6.81
CA LEU A 363 -6.94 -24.87 -7.76
C LEU A 363 -8.11 -23.99 -8.20
N LEU A 364 -8.81 -23.35 -7.26
CA LEU A 364 -9.93 -22.46 -7.58
C LEU A 364 -9.48 -21.25 -8.40
N ALA A 365 -8.35 -20.64 -8.05
CA ALA A 365 -7.76 -19.55 -8.83
C ALA A 365 -7.33 -20.01 -10.22
N ALA A 366 -6.70 -21.19 -10.35
CA ALA A 366 -6.28 -21.75 -11.64
C ALA A 366 -7.49 -22.11 -12.51
N TYR A 367 -8.55 -22.66 -11.92
CA TYR A 367 -9.80 -22.97 -12.61
C TYR A 367 -10.48 -21.70 -13.14
N ALA A 368 -10.51 -20.62 -12.36
CA ALA A 368 -11.07 -19.34 -12.78
C ALA A 368 -10.27 -18.65 -13.91
N LEU A 369 -8.96 -18.95 -14.00
CA LEU A 369 -8.05 -18.35 -14.98
C LEU A 369 -7.80 -19.27 -16.20
N ALA A 370 -8.24 -20.52 -16.16
CA ALA A 370 -7.99 -21.49 -17.22
C ALA A 370 -8.71 -21.08 -18.52
N PRO A 371 -8.05 -21.19 -19.69
CA PRO A 371 -8.70 -20.93 -20.97
C PRO A 371 -9.76 -21.99 -21.32
N ASP A 372 -9.62 -23.20 -20.79
CA ASP A 372 -10.61 -24.29 -20.88
C ASP A 372 -10.92 -24.87 -19.48
N PRO A 373 -11.82 -24.21 -18.71
CA PRO A 373 -12.20 -24.68 -17.37
C PRO A 373 -12.85 -26.06 -17.41
N SER A 374 -13.66 -26.35 -18.43
CA SER A 374 -14.34 -27.63 -18.60
C SER A 374 -13.35 -28.77 -18.86
N GLY A 375 -12.36 -28.53 -19.73
CA GLY A 375 -11.25 -29.45 -19.95
C GLY A 375 -10.44 -29.69 -18.69
N LEU A 376 -10.22 -28.66 -17.86
CA LEU A 376 -9.54 -28.83 -16.56
C LEU A 376 -10.34 -29.71 -15.61
N VAL A 377 -11.66 -29.54 -15.52
CA VAL A 377 -12.52 -30.41 -14.72
C VAL A 377 -12.47 -31.85 -15.23
N ALA A 378 -12.53 -32.06 -16.55
CA ALA A 378 -12.40 -33.39 -17.14
C ALA A 378 -11.04 -34.04 -16.83
N ALA A 379 -9.96 -33.27 -16.92
CA ALA A 379 -8.61 -33.73 -16.58
C ALA A 379 -8.46 -34.07 -15.09
N LEU A 380 -9.09 -33.30 -14.19
CA LEU A 380 -9.13 -33.61 -12.76
C LEU A 380 -9.89 -34.91 -12.51
N LEU A 381 -11.07 -35.10 -13.12
CA LEU A 381 -11.87 -36.33 -12.97
C LEU A 381 -11.16 -37.60 -13.46
N ALA A 382 -10.17 -37.46 -14.36
CA ALA A 382 -9.36 -38.58 -14.83
C ALA A 382 -8.32 -39.05 -13.80
N ASP A 383 -8.07 -38.29 -12.72
CA ASP A 383 -7.18 -38.68 -11.61
C ASP A 383 -7.96 -39.49 -10.54
N PRO A 384 -7.69 -40.80 -10.41
CA PRO A 384 -8.44 -41.68 -9.51
C PRO A 384 -8.14 -41.46 -8.01
N ALA A 385 -7.08 -40.73 -7.64
CA ALA A 385 -6.68 -40.59 -6.24
C ALA A 385 -7.39 -39.43 -5.52
N ALA A 386 -7.51 -38.27 -6.17
CA ALA A 386 -8.07 -37.06 -5.58
C ALA A 386 -8.89 -36.20 -6.58
N GLY A 387 -9.12 -36.72 -7.79
CA GLY A 387 -9.75 -35.98 -8.88
C GLY A 387 -11.19 -35.55 -8.61
N LEU A 388 -11.98 -36.43 -7.98
CA LEU A 388 -13.38 -36.18 -7.68
C LEU A 388 -13.56 -34.99 -6.72
N ASP A 389 -12.84 -34.96 -5.61
CA ASP A 389 -12.98 -33.90 -4.60
C ASP A 389 -12.56 -32.54 -5.15
N ARG A 390 -11.50 -32.51 -5.97
CA ARG A 390 -11.02 -31.30 -6.65
C ARG A 390 -11.99 -30.80 -7.70
N ALA A 391 -12.52 -31.71 -8.53
CA ALA A 391 -13.54 -31.36 -9.52
C ALA A 391 -14.83 -30.87 -8.83
N ALA A 392 -15.27 -31.55 -7.77
CA ALA A 392 -16.40 -31.13 -6.97
C ALA A 392 -16.16 -29.73 -6.40
N LEU A 393 -15.00 -29.46 -5.81
CA LEU A 393 -14.64 -28.14 -5.30
C LEU A 393 -14.77 -27.04 -6.37
N CYS A 394 -14.25 -27.27 -7.57
CA CYS A 394 -14.38 -26.32 -8.68
C CYS A 394 -15.84 -26.06 -9.09
N LEU A 395 -16.67 -27.10 -9.10
CA LEU A 395 -18.07 -27.01 -9.54
C LEU A 395 -19.02 -26.47 -8.45
N THR A 396 -18.71 -26.70 -7.18
CA THR A 396 -19.56 -26.29 -6.05
C THR A 396 -19.16 -24.95 -5.46
N THR A 397 -17.90 -24.56 -5.59
CA THR A 397 -17.47 -23.23 -5.16
C THR A 397 -17.93 -22.25 -6.21
N PRO A 398 -18.73 -21.24 -5.85
CA PRO A 398 -19.05 -20.17 -6.78
C PRO A 398 -17.72 -19.55 -7.21
N ILE A 399 -17.29 -19.79 -8.46
CA ILE A 399 -16.22 -19.00 -9.04
C ILE A 399 -16.78 -17.60 -9.09
N ALA A 400 -16.41 -16.75 -8.11
CA ALA A 400 -16.76 -15.33 -7.99
C ALA A 400 -17.94 -14.96 -8.89
N ALA A 401 -19.15 -15.29 -8.41
CA ALA A 401 -20.42 -15.28 -9.12
C ALA A 401 -20.45 -14.23 -10.24
N ASP A 402 -20.88 -14.65 -11.44
CA ASP A 402 -21.40 -13.71 -12.42
C ASP A 402 -22.29 -12.71 -11.68
N PRO A 403 -22.05 -11.40 -11.86
CA PRO A 403 -22.87 -10.40 -11.22
C PRO A 403 -24.26 -10.46 -11.89
N ASP A 404 -25.17 -11.22 -11.28
CA ASP A 404 -26.58 -11.19 -11.67
C ASP A 404 -27.19 -9.77 -11.51
#